data_AF-A0A256GRA5-F1
#
_entry.id   AF-A0A256GRA5-F1
#
_cell.length_a   1.000
_cell.length_b   1.000
_cell.length_c   1.000
_cell.angle_alpha   90.00
_cell.angle_beta   90.00
_cell.angle_gamma   90.00
#
_symmetry.space_group_name_H-M   'P 1'
#
loop_
_entity.id
_entity.type
_entity.pdbx_description
1 polymer ?
#
loop_
_entity_poly.entity_id
_entity_poly.type
_entity_poly.pdbx_seq_one_letter_code
_entity_poly.pdbx_strand_id
1 'polypeptide(L)'
;MTGATTRKATADDIDALLRIEERCFEADRISRRSFRALIARPTAETIVATMDGAVIGYAMILFRHGTALARLYSIAVDPEAKVKGVGSLLLQAAETAAYDHDRPLLRLEVREDNERAIALYKRHGYRPIGRYLDYYADHSDALRFEKTVRGDVSPITAFPYYEQTTDFTCGAACLMMVLARHNRETQLDPVLEVRLWRDATTIYMMSGPGGCEPFGLAVAAHERGLKASIIVSIEDMLFLQSVRSEEKRKVMQLAQTDFRQRTEAYAIPVDYRGFTLHDILAALRRGAAVIVLISGYHMFGKKVPHWVLAHGEDGRHILIHDPWVEEELGETIADAANVPVPFHIFDRIARFGSDGLRAAVILEKRTD
;
A
#
# COMPACT_ATOMS: atom_id res chain seq x y z
N MET A 1 -31.83 7.62 9.04
CA MET A 1 -31.47 7.56 7.61
C MET A 1 -31.39 9.00 7.12
N THR A 2 -30.19 9.46 6.76
CA THR A 2 -29.94 10.81 6.24
C THR A 2 -30.52 10.91 4.84
N GLY A 3 -31.44 11.85 4.60
CA GLY A 3 -32.03 12.09 3.27
C GLY A 3 -31.08 12.69 2.23
N ALA A 4 -29.80 12.87 2.58
CA ALA A 4 -28.77 13.38 1.70
C ALA A 4 -28.12 12.25 0.90
N THR A 5 -27.89 12.48 -0.39
CA THR A 5 -27.22 11.57 -1.34
C THR A 5 -26.08 12.30 -2.05
N THR A 6 -25.17 11.57 -2.69
CA THR A 6 -24.04 12.15 -3.44
C THR A 6 -24.13 11.84 -4.93
N ARG A 7 -23.62 12.76 -5.76
CA ARG A 7 -23.43 12.57 -7.20
C ARG A 7 -22.28 13.42 -7.72
N LYS A 8 -21.78 13.11 -8.92
CA LYS A 8 -20.84 13.99 -9.61
C LYS A 8 -21.51 15.35 -9.89
N ALA A 9 -20.73 16.41 -9.73
CA ALA A 9 -21.16 17.77 -10.05
C ALA A 9 -21.26 17.97 -11.56
N THR A 10 -22.16 18.84 -11.96
CA THR A 10 -22.36 19.29 -13.34
C THR A 10 -22.15 20.80 -13.42
N ALA A 11 -22.15 21.35 -14.64
CA ALA A 11 -22.03 22.80 -14.83
C ALA A 11 -23.18 23.59 -14.17
N ASP A 12 -24.35 22.97 -14.01
CA ASP A 12 -25.54 23.59 -13.42
C ASP A 12 -25.41 23.75 -11.89
N ASP A 13 -24.50 23.01 -11.26
CA ASP A 13 -24.26 23.10 -9.81
C ASP A 13 -23.38 24.29 -9.42
N ILE A 14 -22.73 24.97 -10.38
CA ILE A 14 -21.70 26.00 -10.12
C ILE A 14 -22.25 27.16 -9.26
N ASP A 15 -23.48 27.59 -9.47
CA ASP A 15 -24.08 28.67 -8.68
C ASP A 15 -24.26 28.26 -7.22
N ALA A 16 -24.66 27.01 -6.97
CA ALA A 16 -24.79 26.48 -5.62
C ALA A 16 -23.42 26.28 -4.96
N LEU A 17 -22.42 25.82 -5.71
CA LEU A 17 -21.04 25.67 -5.22
C LEU A 17 -20.44 27.00 -4.79
N LEU A 18 -20.63 28.07 -5.58
CA LEU A 18 -20.17 29.42 -5.24
C LEU A 18 -20.84 29.97 -3.99
N ARG A 19 -22.14 29.75 -3.82
CA ARG A 19 -22.87 30.14 -2.61
C ARG A 19 -22.30 29.43 -1.37
N ILE A 20 -21.98 28.14 -1.47
CA ILE A 20 -21.35 27.38 -0.39
C ILE A 20 -19.96 27.93 -0.09
N GLU A 21 -19.14 28.20 -1.12
CA GLU A 21 -17.81 28.81 -0.96
C GLU A 21 -17.85 30.13 -0.20
N GLU A 22 -18.75 31.03 -0.60
CA GLU A 22 -18.89 32.35 0.02
C GLU A 22 -19.27 32.27 1.50
N ARG A 23 -20.02 31.24 1.89
CA ARG A 23 -20.47 31.00 3.27
C ARG A 23 -19.44 30.26 4.12
N CYS A 24 -18.61 29.42 3.52
CA CYS A 24 -17.69 28.54 4.25
C CYS A 24 -16.29 29.14 4.42
N PHE A 25 -15.85 29.99 3.50
CA PHE A 25 -14.46 30.46 3.46
C PHE A 25 -14.39 31.98 3.38
N GLU A 26 -13.48 32.60 4.12
CA GLU A 26 -13.24 34.06 4.07
C GLU A 26 -12.20 34.42 3.01
N ALA A 27 -11.21 33.53 2.79
CA ALA A 27 -10.14 33.65 1.79
C ALA A 27 -10.00 32.33 1.01
N ASP A 28 -9.08 32.30 0.02
CA ASP A 28 -8.76 31.10 -0.79
C ASP A 28 -9.95 30.42 -1.50
N ARG A 29 -10.99 31.18 -1.79
CA ARG A 29 -12.22 30.70 -2.44
C ARG A 29 -11.96 30.18 -3.85
N ILE A 30 -12.62 29.09 -4.19
CA ILE A 30 -12.61 28.55 -5.55
C ILE A 30 -13.46 29.45 -6.46
N SER A 31 -12.82 30.07 -7.45
CA SER A 31 -13.52 30.92 -8.40
C SER A 31 -14.50 30.16 -9.31
N ARG A 32 -15.49 30.86 -9.87
CA ARG A 32 -16.41 30.31 -10.90
C ARG A 32 -15.66 29.66 -12.07
N ARG A 33 -14.57 30.31 -12.51
CA ARG A 33 -13.71 29.80 -13.58
C ARG A 33 -13.03 28.50 -13.16
N SER A 34 -12.53 28.44 -11.93
CA SER A 34 -11.88 27.25 -11.37
C SER A 34 -12.85 26.09 -11.23
N PHE A 35 -14.06 26.29 -10.70
CA PHE A 35 -15.09 25.25 -10.66
C PHE A 35 -15.41 24.70 -12.04
N ARG A 36 -15.70 25.58 -13.01
CA ARG A 36 -15.99 25.16 -14.39
C ARG A 36 -14.86 24.33 -14.98
N ALA A 37 -13.61 24.76 -14.78
CA ALA A 37 -12.44 24.05 -15.27
C ALA A 37 -12.27 22.69 -14.59
N LEU A 38 -12.43 22.61 -13.27
CA LEU A 38 -12.21 21.39 -12.49
C LEU A 38 -13.32 20.35 -12.69
N ILE A 39 -14.58 20.79 -12.85
CA ILE A 39 -15.71 19.91 -13.19
C ILE A 39 -15.49 19.26 -14.57
N ALA A 40 -14.92 19.99 -15.53
CA ALA A 40 -14.66 19.47 -16.87
C ALA A 40 -13.34 18.69 -17.00
N ARG A 41 -12.49 18.67 -15.97
CA ARG A 41 -11.12 18.15 -16.08
C ARG A 41 -11.07 16.64 -15.82
N PRO A 42 -10.53 15.81 -16.73
CA PRO A 42 -10.43 14.35 -16.50
C PRO A 42 -9.59 13.94 -15.29
N THR A 43 -8.66 14.81 -14.85
CA THR A 43 -7.78 14.59 -13.69
C THR A 43 -8.30 15.28 -12.43
N ALA A 44 -9.59 15.57 -12.37
CA ALA A 44 -10.27 16.03 -11.18
C ALA A 44 -11.68 15.43 -11.12
N GLU A 45 -12.23 15.33 -9.92
CA GLU A 45 -13.60 14.95 -9.72
C GLU A 45 -14.21 15.86 -8.65
N THR A 46 -15.37 16.43 -8.94
CA THR A 46 -16.14 17.23 -7.97
C THR A 46 -17.43 16.48 -7.67
N ILE A 47 -17.67 16.22 -6.41
CA ILE A 47 -18.84 15.50 -5.89
C ILE A 47 -19.69 16.49 -5.10
N VAL A 48 -20.99 16.47 -5.33
CA VAL A 48 -21.96 17.25 -4.55
C VAL A 48 -22.79 16.34 -3.66
N ALA A 49 -23.11 16.81 -2.46
CA ALA A 49 -24.15 16.24 -1.62
C ALA A 49 -25.45 16.99 -1.87
N THR A 50 -26.54 16.25 -2.12
CA THR A 50 -27.86 16.80 -2.40
C THR A 50 -28.90 16.29 -1.43
N MET A 51 -29.84 17.15 -1.04
CA MET A 51 -31.03 16.79 -0.26
C MET A 51 -32.21 17.59 -0.77
N ASP A 52 -33.34 16.93 -1.01
CA ASP A 52 -34.56 17.53 -1.59
C ASP A 52 -34.28 18.34 -2.87
N GLY A 53 -33.34 17.84 -3.69
CA GLY A 53 -32.89 18.48 -4.94
C GLY A 53 -31.91 19.65 -4.77
N ALA A 54 -31.65 20.11 -3.55
CA ALA A 54 -30.71 21.20 -3.28
C ALA A 54 -29.29 20.67 -2.98
N VAL A 55 -28.27 21.32 -3.56
CA VAL A 55 -26.86 21.06 -3.20
C VAL A 55 -26.57 21.69 -1.84
N ILE A 56 -26.11 20.86 -0.90
CA ILE A 56 -25.86 21.21 0.51
C ILE A 56 -24.40 21.04 0.93
N GLY A 57 -23.53 20.65 0.01
CA GLY A 57 -22.10 20.47 0.26
C GLY A 57 -21.39 19.90 -0.95
N TYR A 58 -20.06 19.94 -0.95
CA TYR A 58 -19.24 19.39 -2.01
C TYR A 58 -17.88 18.87 -1.51
N ALA A 59 -17.28 17.97 -2.28
CA ALA A 59 -15.89 17.55 -2.15
C ALA A 59 -15.22 17.59 -3.53
N MET A 60 -13.96 18.01 -3.57
CA MET A 60 -13.19 18.15 -4.80
C MET A 60 -11.88 17.39 -4.69
N ILE A 61 -11.65 16.47 -5.62
CA ILE A 61 -10.53 15.55 -5.64
C ILE A 61 -9.69 15.84 -6.87
N LEU A 62 -8.37 15.89 -6.70
CA LEU A 62 -7.41 16.02 -7.81
C LEU A 62 -6.60 14.74 -7.92
N PHE A 63 -6.56 14.18 -9.13
CA PHE A 63 -5.75 13.00 -9.44
C PHE A 63 -4.43 13.47 -10.03
N ARG A 64 -3.35 13.39 -9.25
CA ARG A 64 -2.03 13.83 -9.74
C ARG A 64 -1.56 12.90 -10.86
N HIS A 65 -1.16 13.49 -11.97
CA HIS A 65 -0.63 12.73 -13.10
C HIS A 65 0.73 12.12 -12.72
N GLY A 66 0.96 10.86 -13.13
CA GLY A 66 2.22 10.14 -12.87
C GLY A 66 2.40 9.59 -11.45
N THR A 67 1.48 9.84 -10.50
CA THR A 67 1.55 9.30 -9.13
C THR A 67 0.30 8.49 -8.79
N ALA A 68 0.36 7.58 -7.80
CA ALA A 68 -0.80 6.82 -7.31
C ALA A 68 -1.60 7.58 -6.22
N LEU A 69 -1.48 8.91 -6.19
CA LEU A 69 -1.98 9.77 -5.12
C LEU A 69 -3.14 10.62 -5.60
N ALA A 70 -4.26 10.56 -4.87
CA ALA A 70 -5.33 11.54 -4.92
C ALA A 70 -5.11 12.61 -3.84
N ARG A 71 -5.58 13.82 -4.13
CA ARG A 71 -5.63 14.92 -3.17
C ARG A 71 -7.07 15.37 -2.98
N LEU A 72 -7.59 15.33 -1.76
CA LEU A 72 -8.81 16.05 -1.40
C LEU A 72 -8.45 17.53 -1.33
N TYR A 73 -8.76 18.25 -2.40
CA TYR A 73 -8.36 19.65 -2.59
C TYR A 73 -9.25 20.62 -1.82
N SER A 74 -10.55 20.34 -1.74
CA SER A 74 -11.47 21.08 -0.90
C SER A 74 -12.67 20.21 -0.52
N ILE A 75 -13.23 20.45 0.67
CA ILE A 75 -14.46 19.86 1.14
C ILE A 75 -15.23 20.89 1.96
N ALA A 76 -16.50 21.09 1.64
CA ALA A 76 -17.35 22.07 2.31
C ALA A 76 -18.77 21.56 2.47
N VAL A 77 -19.41 21.96 3.57
CA VAL A 77 -20.82 21.69 3.85
C VAL A 77 -21.47 23.04 4.12
N ASP A 78 -22.59 23.32 3.44
CA ASP A 78 -23.31 24.57 3.63
C ASP A 78 -23.69 24.71 5.12
N PRO A 79 -23.29 25.80 5.81
CA PRO A 79 -23.62 25.99 7.22
C PRO A 79 -25.13 26.08 7.48
N GLU A 80 -25.94 26.43 6.47
CA GLU A 80 -27.40 26.42 6.58
C GLU A 80 -28.02 25.03 6.46
N ALA A 81 -27.24 24.01 6.06
CA ALA A 81 -27.72 22.64 5.99
C ALA A 81 -28.02 22.11 7.39
N LYS A 82 -29.31 21.91 7.70
CA LYS A 82 -29.79 21.41 9.01
C LYS A 82 -29.61 19.90 9.19
N VAL A 83 -28.65 19.29 8.50
CA VAL A 83 -28.43 17.83 8.50
C VAL A 83 -27.02 17.48 8.94
N LYS A 84 -26.95 16.54 9.88
CA LYS A 84 -25.70 15.99 10.39
C LYS A 84 -25.18 14.90 9.46
N GLY A 85 -23.86 14.75 9.40
CA GLY A 85 -23.20 13.66 8.67
C GLY A 85 -22.86 13.96 7.21
N VAL A 86 -23.23 15.12 6.65
CA VAL A 86 -22.91 15.48 5.25
C VAL A 86 -21.40 15.48 4.98
N GLY A 87 -20.58 15.96 5.93
CA GLY A 87 -19.13 15.92 5.80
C GLY A 87 -18.58 14.49 5.72
N SER A 88 -19.11 13.57 6.53
CA SER A 88 -18.75 12.14 6.45
C SER A 88 -19.18 11.52 5.12
N LEU A 89 -20.39 11.85 4.66
CA LEU A 89 -20.93 11.36 3.39
C LEU A 89 -20.06 11.81 2.20
N LEU A 90 -19.67 13.09 2.18
CA LEU A 90 -18.78 13.65 1.15
C LEU A 90 -17.37 13.07 1.21
N LEU A 91 -16.83 12.85 2.41
CA LEU A 91 -15.49 12.28 2.58
C LEU A 91 -15.46 10.83 2.07
N GLN A 92 -16.44 10.00 2.43
CA GLN A 92 -16.55 8.63 1.91
C GLN A 92 -16.72 8.60 0.38
N ALA A 93 -17.49 9.52 -0.18
CA ALA A 93 -17.62 9.65 -1.62
C ALA A 93 -16.28 10.05 -2.29
N ALA A 94 -15.49 10.92 -1.65
CA ALA A 94 -14.15 11.28 -2.12
C ALA A 94 -13.16 10.10 -2.05
N GLU A 95 -13.22 9.29 -1.00
CA GLU A 95 -12.45 8.05 -0.87
C GLU A 95 -12.81 7.06 -1.98
N THR A 96 -14.10 6.89 -2.26
CA THR A 96 -14.61 6.04 -3.36
C THR A 96 -14.10 6.54 -4.71
N ALA A 97 -14.18 7.85 -4.98
CA ALA A 97 -13.67 8.42 -6.21
C ALA A 97 -12.15 8.28 -6.35
N ALA A 98 -11.38 8.39 -5.25
CA ALA A 98 -9.95 8.10 -5.29
C ALA A 98 -9.69 6.63 -5.67
N TYR A 99 -10.40 5.69 -5.05
CA TYR A 99 -10.30 4.27 -5.37
C TYR A 99 -10.68 3.96 -6.83
N ASP A 100 -11.80 4.50 -7.33
CA ASP A 100 -12.27 4.29 -8.70
C ASP A 100 -11.27 4.77 -9.76
N HIS A 101 -10.45 5.77 -9.42
CA HIS A 101 -9.36 6.31 -10.25
C HIS A 101 -8.00 5.64 -9.97
N ASP A 102 -7.99 4.46 -9.36
CA ASP A 102 -6.79 3.67 -9.00
C ASP A 102 -5.79 4.49 -8.17
N ARG A 103 -6.30 5.32 -7.24
CA ARG A 103 -5.51 6.11 -6.29
C ARG A 103 -5.63 5.52 -4.89
N PRO A 104 -4.76 4.59 -4.49
CA PRO A 104 -4.82 3.94 -3.18
C PRO A 104 -4.53 4.88 -2.01
N LEU A 105 -4.00 6.08 -2.27
CA LEU A 105 -3.69 7.08 -1.24
C LEU A 105 -4.50 8.35 -1.49
N LEU A 106 -5.18 8.85 -0.44
CA LEU A 106 -5.85 10.13 -0.44
C LEU A 106 -5.23 11.04 0.62
N ARG A 107 -4.62 12.14 0.17
CA ARG A 107 -4.04 13.19 1.03
C ARG A 107 -4.91 14.43 1.09
N LEU A 108 -4.79 15.15 2.19
CA LEU A 108 -5.45 16.43 2.38
C LEU A 108 -4.61 17.36 3.25
N GLU A 109 -4.97 18.63 3.19
CA GLU A 109 -4.43 19.69 4.03
C GLU A 109 -5.58 20.35 4.79
N VAL A 110 -5.35 20.69 6.06
CA VAL A 110 -6.35 21.30 6.94
C VAL A 110 -5.70 22.34 7.84
N ARG A 111 -6.37 23.47 8.08
CA ARG A 111 -5.91 24.48 9.04
C ARG A 111 -5.81 23.88 10.44
N GLU A 112 -4.82 24.31 11.22
CA GLU A 112 -4.58 23.76 12.57
C GLU A 112 -5.74 24.07 13.54
N ASP A 113 -6.43 25.20 13.34
CA ASP A 113 -7.57 25.68 14.13
C ASP A 113 -8.91 25.04 13.73
N ASN A 114 -8.97 24.24 12.67
CA ASN A 114 -10.20 23.61 12.21
C ASN A 114 -10.46 22.26 12.91
N GLU A 115 -10.70 22.33 14.22
CA GLU A 115 -10.89 21.15 15.09
C GLU A 115 -12.00 20.23 14.58
N ARG A 116 -13.07 20.79 14.00
CA ARG A 116 -14.20 20.02 13.44
C ARG A 116 -13.75 19.15 12.27
N ALA A 117 -13.00 19.71 11.32
CA ALA A 117 -12.50 18.96 10.18
C ALA A 117 -11.43 17.94 10.61
N ILE A 118 -10.52 18.33 11.51
CA ILE A 118 -9.51 17.43 12.07
C ILE A 118 -10.17 16.21 12.74
N ALA A 119 -11.21 16.43 13.55
CA ALA A 119 -11.95 15.35 14.21
C ALA A 119 -12.70 14.46 13.21
N LEU A 120 -13.23 15.04 12.12
CA LEU A 120 -13.82 14.28 11.02
C LEU A 120 -12.77 13.36 10.37
N TYR A 121 -11.63 13.91 9.94
CA TYR A 121 -10.57 13.15 9.27
C TYR A 121 -10.04 12.03 10.16
N LYS A 122 -9.71 12.32 11.43
CA LYS A 122 -9.27 11.31 12.40
C LYS A 122 -10.30 10.19 12.59
N ARG A 123 -11.60 10.53 12.66
CA ARG A 123 -12.67 9.53 12.79
C ARG A 123 -12.80 8.63 11.56
N HIS A 124 -12.48 9.14 10.38
CA HIS A 124 -12.46 8.37 9.14
C HIS A 124 -11.12 7.65 8.91
N GLY A 125 -10.20 7.66 9.87
CA GLY A 125 -8.94 6.92 9.79
C GLY A 125 -7.82 7.65 9.05
N TYR A 126 -7.93 8.96 8.85
CA TYR A 126 -6.80 9.75 8.35
C TYR A 126 -5.77 9.99 9.46
N ARG A 127 -4.49 9.83 9.12
CA ARG A 127 -3.35 10.09 9.99
C ARG A 127 -2.61 11.38 9.60
N PRO A 128 -2.04 12.13 10.57
CA PRO A 128 -1.19 13.27 10.27
C PRO A 128 0.15 12.80 9.68
N ILE A 129 0.64 13.47 8.63
CA ILE A 129 1.89 13.15 7.93
C ILE A 129 2.86 14.35 7.87
N GLY A 130 2.59 15.40 8.64
CA GLY A 130 3.41 16.60 8.74
C GLY A 130 2.62 17.88 8.59
N ARG A 131 3.32 18.97 8.28
CA ARG A 131 2.74 20.30 8.08
C ARG A 131 3.40 21.06 6.94
N TYR A 132 2.66 21.97 6.32
CA TYR A 132 3.20 23.05 5.52
C TYR A 132 3.17 24.34 6.33
N LEU A 133 4.31 25.03 6.38
CA LEU A 133 4.38 26.37 6.95
C LEU A 133 3.88 27.38 5.92
N ASP A 134 3.20 28.44 6.38
CA ASP A 134 2.80 29.57 5.52
C ASP A 134 2.01 29.10 4.27
N TYR A 135 0.98 28.28 4.51
CA TYR A 135 0.27 27.55 3.45
C TYR A 135 -0.98 28.28 2.95
N TYR A 136 -1.75 28.89 3.85
CA TYR A 136 -2.98 29.63 3.52
C TYR A 136 -2.68 31.10 3.24
N ALA A 137 -3.60 31.81 2.55
CA ALA A 137 -3.40 33.21 2.19
C ALA A 137 -3.20 34.18 3.38
N ASP A 138 -3.62 33.78 4.58
CA ASP A 138 -3.43 34.52 5.83
C ASP A 138 -2.12 34.16 6.55
N HIS A 139 -1.21 33.46 5.86
CA HIS A 139 0.06 32.94 6.37
C HIS A 139 -0.06 31.85 7.43
N SER A 140 -1.25 31.26 7.61
CA SER A 140 -1.44 30.14 8.53
C SER A 140 -0.84 28.84 7.98
N ASP A 141 -0.40 27.98 8.90
CA ASP A 141 0.10 26.65 8.60
C ASP A 141 -1.04 25.67 8.24
N ALA A 142 -0.69 24.62 7.52
CA ALA A 142 -1.58 23.50 7.23
C ALA A 142 -1.03 22.20 7.81
N LEU A 143 -1.85 21.51 8.61
CA LEU A 143 -1.63 20.11 8.92
C LEU A 143 -1.92 19.26 7.68
N ARG A 144 -1.08 18.27 7.44
CA ARG A 144 -1.22 17.33 6.32
C ARG A 144 -1.71 15.99 6.85
N PHE A 145 -2.69 15.41 6.19
CA PHE A 145 -3.23 14.10 6.54
C PHE A 145 -3.26 13.17 5.33
N GLU A 146 -3.19 11.87 5.59
CA GLU A 146 -3.27 10.81 4.58
C GLU A 146 -4.14 9.65 5.07
N LYS A 147 -4.79 8.96 4.12
CA LYS A 147 -5.46 7.68 4.33
C LYS A 147 -5.22 6.77 3.13
N THR A 148 -4.96 5.49 3.39
CA THR A 148 -5.04 4.45 2.38
C THR A 148 -6.51 4.13 2.11
N VAL A 149 -6.99 4.46 0.91
CA VAL A 149 -8.40 4.22 0.54
C VAL A 149 -8.57 2.78 0.07
N ARG A 150 -9.41 2.06 0.80
CA ARG A 150 -9.84 0.70 0.49
C ARG A 150 -11.30 0.84 0.09
N GLY A 151 -11.69 0.32 -1.07
CA GLY A 151 -13.10 0.31 -1.47
C GLY A 151 -13.99 -0.40 -0.43
N ASP A 152 -15.30 -0.43 -0.68
CA ASP A 152 -16.29 -1.06 0.23
C ASP A 152 -16.11 -2.58 0.39
N VAL A 153 -15.26 -3.19 -0.43
CA VAL A 153 -14.85 -4.58 -0.26
C VAL A 153 -13.73 -4.61 0.77
N SER A 154 -14.07 -4.86 2.03
CA SER A 154 -13.06 -5.34 2.98
C SER A 154 -12.62 -6.72 2.49
N PRO A 155 -11.36 -6.90 2.03
CA PRO A 155 -10.91 -8.23 1.77
C PRO A 155 -10.73 -8.86 3.15
N ILE A 156 -11.70 -9.67 3.56
CA ILE A 156 -11.50 -10.59 4.67
C ILE A 156 -10.42 -11.54 4.19
N THR A 157 -9.17 -11.23 4.51
CA THR A 157 -8.06 -12.08 4.10
C THR A 157 -7.83 -13.08 5.20
N ALA A 158 -7.71 -14.35 4.79
CA ALA A 158 -7.46 -15.43 5.71
C ALA A 158 -6.00 -15.39 6.24
N PHE A 159 -5.16 -14.49 5.73
CA PHE A 159 -3.75 -14.38 6.09
C PHE A 159 -3.59 -13.41 7.28
N PRO A 160 -3.10 -13.88 8.43
CA PRO A 160 -2.79 -13.00 9.53
C PRO A 160 -1.69 -12.02 9.13
N TYR A 161 -1.73 -10.83 9.74
CA TYR A 161 -0.69 -9.82 9.56
C TYR A 161 0.33 -9.90 10.70
N TYR A 162 1.60 -9.63 10.37
CA TYR A 162 2.69 -9.46 11.33
C TYR A 162 3.64 -8.37 10.83
N GLU A 163 3.89 -7.38 11.69
CA GLU A 163 4.90 -6.34 11.50
C GLU A 163 6.27 -6.89 11.91
N GLN A 164 7.26 -6.74 11.03
CA GLN A 164 8.62 -7.16 11.28
C GLN A 164 9.24 -6.31 12.42
N THR A 165 10.03 -6.93 13.28
CA THR A 165 10.67 -6.27 14.42
C THR A 165 12.10 -5.82 14.16
N THR A 166 12.65 -6.10 12.96
CA THR A 166 14.00 -5.69 12.57
C THR A 166 14.07 -5.25 11.11
N ASP A 167 15.08 -4.47 10.73
CA ASP A 167 15.26 -3.92 9.36
C ASP A 167 15.56 -4.94 8.26
N PHE A 168 15.69 -6.23 8.60
CA PHE A 168 16.22 -7.25 7.70
C PHE A 168 15.39 -8.54 7.63
N THR A 169 14.27 -8.60 8.34
CA THR A 169 13.43 -9.80 8.48
C THR A 169 12.20 -9.81 7.59
N CYS A 170 12.01 -8.84 6.66
CA CYS A 170 10.83 -8.75 5.80
C CYS A 170 10.42 -10.08 5.13
N GLY A 171 11.39 -10.83 4.58
CA GLY A 171 11.12 -12.14 3.99
C GLY A 171 10.66 -13.19 5.01
N ALA A 172 11.25 -13.20 6.20
CA ALA A 172 10.89 -14.09 7.30
C ALA A 172 9.50 -13.76 7.87
N ALA A 173 9.19 -12.47 8.01
CA ALA A 173 7.87 -11.98 8.40
C ALA A 173 6.79 -12.37 7.37
N CYS A 174 7.08 -12.26 6.07
CA CYS A 174 6.21 -12.80 5.02
C CYS A 174 5.98 -14.31 5.18
N LEU A 175 7.04 -15.09 5.41
CA LEU A 175 6.95 -16.54 5.56
C LEU A 175 6.12 -16.95 6.79
N MET A 176 6.31 -16.30 7.95
CA MET A 176 5.51 -16.64 9.14
C MET A 176 4.02 -16.34 8.96
N MET A 177 3.66 -15.24 8.28
CA MET A 177 2.25 -14.95 7.95
C MET A 177 1.61 -16.07 7.13
N VAL A 178 2.35 -16.66 6.18
CA VAL A 178 1.90 -17.81 5.39
C VAL A 178 1.83 -19.10 6.23
N LEU A 179 2.79 -19.33 7.13
CA LEU A 179 2.75 -20.49 8.03
C LEU A 179 1.54 -20.44 8.95
N ALA A 180 1.27 -19.28 9.58
CA ALA A 180 0.12 -19.11 10.47
C ALA A 180 -1.23 -19.21 9.76
N ARG A 181 -1.29 -18.88 8.46
CA ARG A 181 -2.46 -19.15 7.62
C ARG A 181 -2.79 -20.65 7.52
N HIS A 182 -1.77 -21.51 7.47
CA HIS A 182 -1.92 -22.94 7.20
C HIS A 182 -1.85 -23.80 8.47
N ASN A 183 -1.26 -23.29 9.55
CA ASN A 183 -1.21 -23.94 10.85
C ASN A 183 -1.65 -22.96 11.95
N ARG A 184 -2.84 -23.20 12.52
CA ARG A 184 -3.42 -22.37 13.59
C ARG A 184 -2.63 -22.37 14.90
N GLU A 185 -1.74 -23.34 15.10
CA GLU A 185 -0.86 -23.41 16.27
C GLU A 185 0.40 -22.53 16.10
N THR A 186 0.62 -21.96 14.91
CA THR A 186 1.76 -21.07 14.69
C THR A 186 1.53 -19.76 15.43
N GLN A 187 2.28 -19.56 16.50
CA GLN A 187 2.33 -18.30 17.22
C GLN A 187 3.22 -17.30 16.46
N LEU A 188 2.66 -16.15 16.10
CA LEU A 188 3.39 -15.05 15.49
C LEU A 188 4.07 -14.24 16.59
N ASP A 189 5.39 -14.39 16.71
CA ASP A 189 6.19 -13.66 17.69
C ASP A 189 7.62 -13.38 17.15
N PRO A 190 8.36 -12.46 17.79
CA PRO A 190 9.71 -12.08 17.34
C PRO A 190 10.73 -13.23 17.37
N VAL A 191 10.49 -14.27 18.18
CA VAL A 191 11.39 -15.44 18.23
C VAL A 191 11.22 -16.29 16.98
N LEU A 192 9.98 -16.51 16.53
CA LEU A 192 9.71 -17.19 15.27
C LEU A 192 10.26 -16.39 14.08
N GLU A 193 10.07 -15.08 14.08
CA GLU A 193 10.60 -14.17 13.06
C GLU A 193 12.12 -14.34 12.88
N VAL A 194 12.89 -14.21 13.97
CA VAL A 194 14.35 -14.37 13.94
C VAL A 194 14.76 -15.80 13.59
N ARG A 195 14.01 -16.81 14.02
CA ARG A 195 14.28 -18.21 13.66
C ARG A 195 14.14 -18.44 12.16
N LEU A 196 13.06 -17.95 11.54
CA LEU A 196 12.85 -18.05 10.10
C LEU A 196 13.91 -17.28 9.32
N TRP A 197 14.30 -16.10 9.79
CA TRP A 197 15.40 -15.36 9.19
C TRP A 197 16.71 -16.16 9.24
N ARG A 198 17.06 -16.79 10.37
CA ARG A 198 18.26 -17.64 10.48
C ARG A 198 18.25 -18.81 9.50
N ASP A 199 17.08 -19.33 9.16
CA ASP A 199 16.93 -20.47 8.26
C ASP A 199 16.94 -20.07 6.78
N ALA A 200 16.72 -18.80 6.46
CA ALA A 200 16.55 -18.31 5.08
C ALA A 200 17.54 -17.21 4.66
N THR A 201 18.34 -16.69 5.60
CA THR A 201 19.28 -15.60 5.34
C THR A 201 20.52 -16.07 4.60
N THR A 202 21.02 -15.22 3.70
CA THR A 202 22.31 -15.43 3.01
C THR A 202 23.46 -14.69 3.68
N ILE A 203 23.20 -13.86 4.71
CA ILE A 203 24.21 -13.01 5.33
C ILE A 203 23.99 -12.87 6.85
N TYR A 204 25.11 -12.79 7.56
CA TYR A 204 25.26 -12.31 8.93
C TYR A 204 26.03 -10.96 8.87
N MET A 205 25.44 -9.82 9.30
CA MET A 205 26.11 -8.61 9.91
C MET A 205 25.63 -7.18 9.52
N MET A 206 26.02 -6.23 10.41
CA MET A 206 25.73 -4.79 10.62
C MET A 206 25.82 -3.78 9.43
N SER A 207 25.91 -4.23 8.18
CA SER A 207 25.74 -3.37 6.98
C SER A 207 25.74 -4.20 5.69
N GLY A 208 24.81 -3.88 4.78
CA GLY A 208 24.54 -4.62 3.53
C GLY A 208 23.14 -5.27 3.55
N PRO A 209 22.70 -5.91 2.45
CA PRO A 209 21.40 -6.60 2.42
C PRO A 209 21.45 -7.85 3.32
N GLY A 210 21.09 -7.70 4.60
CA GLY A 210 21.02 -8.79 5.58
C GLY A 210 19.76 -9.66 5.46
N GLY A 211 19.10 -9.62 4.30
CA GLY A 211 17.79 -10.21 4.08
C GLY A 211 17.83 -11.66 3.62
N CYS A 212 16.64 -12.26 3.54
CA CYS A 212 16.44 -13.57 2.95
C CYS A 212 16.54 -13.52 1.42
N GLU A 213 16.90 -14.64 0.82
CA GLU A 213 16.86 -14.82 -0.64
C GLU A 213 15.72 -15.79 -1.04
N PRO A 214 15.29 -15.87 -2.33
CA PRO A 214 14.17 -16.72 -2.71
C PRO A 214 14.40 -18.21 -2.44
N PHE A 215 15.63 -18.71 -2.62
CA PHE A 215 15.97 -20.11 -2.34
C PHE A 215 15.90 -20.43 -0.84
N GLY A 216 16.49 -19.59 0.00
CA GLY A 216 16.41 -19.72 1.45
C GLY A 216 14.97 -19.69 1.97
N LEU A 217 14.14 -18.77 1.46
CA LEU A 217 12.71 -18.71 1.82
C LEU A 217 11.96 -19.98 1.40
N ALA A 218 12.17 -20.47 0.18
CA ALA A 218 11.50 -21.67 -0.33
C ALA A 218 11.90 -22.93 0.45
N VAL A 219 13.19 -23.06 0.77
CA VAL A 219 13.73 -24.15 1.57
C VAL A 219 13.16 -24.11 2.99
N ALA A 220 13.20 -22.96 3.67
CA ALA A 220 12.66 -22.80 5.02
C ALA A 220 11.14 -23.06 5.06
N ALA A 221 10.41 -22.72 4.00
CA ALA A 221 9.00 -23.04 3.83
C ALA A 221 8.75 -24.55 3.65
N HIS A 222 9.54 -25.21 2.80
CA HIS A 222 9.44 -26.65 2.54
C HIS A 222 9.63 -27.48 3.82
N GLU A 223 10.67 -27.17 4.59
CA GLU A 223 10.98 -27.86 5.86
C GLU A 223 9.89 -27.70 6.92
N ARG A 224 9.01 -26.73 6.75
CA ARG A 224 7.87 -26.45 7.63
C ARG A 224 6.53 -26.91 7.04
N GLY A 225 6.57 -27.76 6.03
CA GLY A 225 5.38 -28.42 5.48
C GLY A 225 4.60 -27.60 4.45
N LEU A 226 5.17 -26.51 3.93
CA LEU A 226 4.60 -25.81 2.77
C LEU A 226 5.11 -26.40 1.47
N LYS A 227 4.30 -26.31 0.42
CA LYS A 227 4.73 -26.56 -0.95
C LYS A 227 5.27 -25.23 -1.48
N ALA A 228 6.52 -25.24 -1.93
CA ALA A 228 7.19 -24.05 -2.43
C ALA A 228 7.57 -24.21 -3.91
N SER A 229 7.59 -23.10 -4.64
CA SER A 229 8.23 -23.00 -5.95
C SER A 229 8.77 -21.59 -6.15
N ILE A 230 9.82 -21.46 -6.96
CA ILE A 230 10.55 -20.20 -7.17
C ILE A 230 10.40 -19.78 -8.62
N ILE A 231 10.15 -18.49 -8.85
CA ILE A 231 10.38 -17.83 -10.15
C ILE A 231 11.42 -16.74 -9.93
N VAL A 232 12.57 -16.82 -10.60
CA VAL A 232 13.67 -15.87 -10.42
C VAL A 232 14.37 -15.56 -11.74
N SER A 233 14.58 -14.29 -12.04
CA SER A 233 15.13 -13.86 -13.35
C SER A 233 16.64 -14.00 -13.50
N ILE A 234 17.35 -14.38 -12.44
CA ILE A 234 18.80 -14.52 -12.43
C ILE A 234 19.13 -15.97 -12.03
N GLU A 235 19.89 -16.65 -12.88
CA GLU A 235 20.36 -18.01 -12.63
C GLU A 235 21.55 -18.05 -11.67
N ASP A 236 22.47 -17.08 -11.80
CA ASP A 236 23.64 -16.90 -10.96
C ASP A 236 23.33 -16.51 -9.50
N MET A 237 24.38 -16.48 -8.68
CA MET A 237 24.30 -16.09 -7.27
C MET A 237 23.89 -14.62 -7.10
N LEU A 238 22.90 -14.37 -6.24
CA LEU A 238 22.29 -13.06 -6.07
C LEU A 238 23.19 -12.14 -5.25
N PHE A 239 23.22 -10.86 -5.58
CA PHE A 239 23.87 -9.78 -4.82
C PHE A 239 25.36 -9.91 -4.47
N LEU A 240 26.08 -10.96 -4.91
CA LEU A 240 27.51 -11.14 -4.61
C LEU A 240 28.37 -9.94 -5.04
N GLN A 241 28.00 -9.30 -6.16
CA GLN A 241 28.68 -8.11 -6.70
C GLN A 241 28.55 -6.88 -5.79
N SER A 242 27.53 -6.83 -4.94
CA SER A 242 27.31 -5.74 -3.99
C SER A 242 28.20 -5.85 -2.74
N VAL A 243 28.78 -7.02 -2.48
CA VAL A 243 29.59 -7.30 -1.30
C VAL A 243 31.05 -6.95 -1.58
N ARG A 244 31.58 -5.94 -0.89
CA ARG A 244 32.98 -5.49 -1.06
C ARG A 244 34.00 -6.42 -0.40
N SER A 245 33.67 -6.97 0.77
CA SER A 245 34.56 -7.88 1.51
C SER A 245 34.55 -9.27 0.88
N GLU A 246 35.73 -9.78 0.55
CA GLU A 246 35.90 -11.12 -0.03
C GLU A 246 35.45 -12.23 0.92
N GLU A 247 35.77 -12.12 2.21
CA GLU A 247 35.33 -13.06 3.25
C GLU A 247 33.79 -13.11 3.32
N LYS A 248 33.14 -11.94 3.38
CA LYS A 248 31.67 -11.86 3.39
C LYS A 248 31.07 -12.45 2.11
N ARG A 249 31.69 -12.18 0.95
CA ARG A 249 31.24 -12.74 -0.34
C ARG A 249 31.34 -14.26 -0.35
N LYS A 250 32.41 -14.82 0.21
CA LYS A 250 32.60 -16.27 0.33
C LYS A 250 31.55 -16.92 1.22
N VAL A 251 31.25 -16.33 2.39
CA VAL A 251 30.19 -16.82 3.28
C VAL A 251 28.83 -16.80 2.58
N MET A 252 28.51 -15.70 1.91
CA MET A 252 27.26 -15.56 1.16
C MET A 252 27.17 -16.60 0.04
N GLN A 253 28.26 -16.83 -0.70
CA GLN A 253 28.32 -17.85 -1.74
C GLN A 253 28.09 -19.26 -1.19
N LEU A 254 28.66 -19.60 -0.03
CA LEU A 254 28.44 -20.89 0.62
C LEU A 254 26.97 -21.06 1.05
N ALA A 255 26.36 -20.04 1.64
CA ALA A 255 24.94 -20.07 2.02
C ALA A 255 24.02 -20.29 0.80
N GLN A 256 24.23 -19.54 -0.29
CA GLN A 256 23.43 -19.72 -1.51
C GLN A 256 23.67 -21.08 -2.18
N THR A 257 24.90 -21.62 -2.08
CA THR A 257 25.22 -22.95 -2.59
C THR A 257 24.43 -24.02 -1.83
N ASP A 258 24.38 -23.95 -0.49
CA ASP A 258 23.57 -24.87 0.33
C ASP A 258 22.08 -24.79 -0.03
N PHE A 259 21.51 -23.58 -0.12
CA PHE A 259 20.10 -23.43 -0.46
C PHE A 259 19.75 -24.00 -1.83
N ARG A 260 20.62 -23.84 -2.83
CA ARG A 260 20.42 -24.44 -4.16
C ARG A 260 20.49 -25.96 -4.12
N GLN A 261 21.49 -26.53 -3.44
CA GLN A 261 21.59 -27.99 -3.26
C GLN A 261 20.35 -28.56 -2.56
N ARG A 262 19.83 -27.89 -1.54
CA ARG A 262 18.60 -28.30 -0.84
C ARG A 262 17.36 -28.12 -1.70
N THR A 263 17.29 -27.07 -2.50
CA THR A 263 16.21 -26.86 -3.48
C THR A 263 16.14 -28.03 -4.47
N GLU A 264 17.29 -28.48 -4.99
CA GLU A 264 17.40 -29.66 -5.85
C GLU A 264 17.02 -30.95 -5.10
N ALA A 265 17.57 -31.16 -3.90
CA ALA A 265 17.32 -32.35 -3.10
C ALA A 265 15.83 -32.50 -2.69
N TYR A 266 15.15 -31.39 -2.43
CA TYR A 266 13.72 -31.35 -2.11
C TYR A 266 12.81 -31.30 -3.35
N ALA A 267 13.40 -31.29 -4.55
CA ALA A 267 12.69 -31.13 -5.81
C ALA A 267 11.75 -29.92 -5.83
N ILE A 268 12.18 -28.80 -5.22
CA ILE A 268 11.45 -27.53 -5.27
C ILE A 268 11.57 -26.96 -6.69
N PRO A 269 10.46 -26.74 -7.42
CA PRO A 269 10.53 -26.21 -8.78
C PRO A 269 11.12 -24.80 -8.83
N VAL A 270 12.03 -24.57 -9.78
CA VAL A 270 12.63 -23.26 -10.04
C VAL A 270 12.47 -22.90 -11.51
N ASP A 271 11.89 -21.74 -11.78
CA ASP A 271 11.71 -21.19 -13.12
C ASP A 271 12.63 -19.97 -13.29
N TYR A 272 13.67 -20.11 -14.11
CA TYR A 272 14.71 -19.09 -14.32
C TYR A 272 14.27 -18.05 -15.36
N ARG A 273 13.28 -17.23 -14.99
CA ARG A 273 12.78 -16.10 -15.77
C ARG A 273 12.20 -15.01 -14.88
N GLY A 274 11.96 -13.84 -15.45
CA GLY A 274 11.12 -12.85 -14.79
C GLY A 274 9.66 -13.33 -14.73
N PHE A 275 9.07 -13.31 -13.53
CA PHE A 275 7.63 -13.53 -13.42
C PHE A 275 6.85 -12.39 -14.08
N THR A 276 5.67 -12.73 -14.57
CA THR A 276 4.67 -11.82 -15.11
C THR A 276 3.56 -11.60 -14.08
N LEU A 277 2.75 -10.55 -14.27
CA LEU A 277 1.54 -10.37 -13.49
C LEU A 277 0.62 -11.61 -13.55
N HIS A 278 0.57 -12.28 -14.70
CA HIS A 278 -0.24 -13.48 -14.87
C HIS A 278 0.19 -14.62 -13.95
N ASP A 279 1.50 -14.83 -13.77
CA ASP A 279 2.02 -15.86 -12.86
C ASP A 279 1.53 -15.64 -11.42
N ILE A 280 1.62 -14.38 -10.95
CA ILE A 280 1.19 -14.00 -9.60
C ILE A 280 -0.31 -14.17 -9.46
N LEU A 281 -1.11 -13.63 -10.38
CA LEU A 281 -2.58 -13.77 -10.33
C LEU A 281 -3.03 -15.23 -10.41
N ALA A 282 -2.38 -16.04 -11.24
CA ALA A 282 -2.68 -17.46 -11.35
C ALA A 282 -2.39 -18.19 -10.03
N ALA A 283 -1.29 -17.87 -9.34
CA ALA A 283 -0.99 -18.43 -8.01
C ALA A 283 -2.04 -18.02 -6.97
N LEU A 284 -2.34 -16.73 -6.88
CA LEU A 284 -3.32 -16.19 -5.92
C LEU A 284 -4.72 -16.80 -6.11
N ARG A 285 -5.17 -16.98 -7.35
CA ARG A 285 -6.48 -17.60 -7.67
C ARG A 285 -6.59 -19.06 -7.26
N ARG A 286 -5.48 -19.77 -7.15
CA ARG A 286 -5.45 -21.15 -6.62
C ARG A 286 -5.34 -21.19 -5.09
N GLY A 287 -5.34 -20.03 -4.43
CA GLY A 287 -5.21 -19.90 -2.98
C GLY A 287 -3.78 -19.94 -2.47
N ALA A 288 -2.78 -19.81 -3.35
CA ALA A 288 -1.38 -19.66 -2.94
C ALA A 288 -1.13 -18.26 -2.37
N ALA A 289 -0.12 -18.15 -1.52
CA ALA A 289 0.53 -16.88 -1.20
C ALA A 289 1.80 -16.72 -2.04
N VAL A 290 2.21 -15.49 -2.30
CA VAL A 290 3.45 -15.21 -3.03
C VAL A 290 4.28 -14.18 -2.28
N ILE A 291 5.48 -14.56 -1.87
CA ILE A 291 6.48 -13.62 -1.34
C ILE A 291 7.20 -13.00 -2.54
N VAL A 292 7.08 -11.69 -2.71
CA VAL A 292 7.53 -10.99 -3.94
C VAL A 292 8.58 -9.95 -3.60
N LEU A 293 9.68 -9.96 -4.35
CA LEU A 293 10.73 -8.96 -4.24
C LEU A 293 10.29 -7.68 -4.96
N ILE A 294 10.29 -6.57 -4.24
CA ILE A 294 10.01 -5.24 -4.78
C ILE A 294 11.19 -4.30 -4.54
N SER A 295 11.24 -3.21 -5.30
CA SER A 295 12.10 -2.07 -4.99
C SER A 295 11.41 -1.14 -4.02
N GLY A 296 12.00 -0.94 -2.85
CA GLY A 296 11.51 -0.04 -1.81
C GLY A 296 11.45 1.45 -2.16
N TYR A 297 11.74 1.85 -3.40
CA TYR A 297 11.80 3.26 -3.80
C TYR A 297 10.47 4.01 -3.63
N HIS A 298 9.34 3.34 -3.84
CA HIS A 298 8.02 3.96 -3.73
C HIS A 298 7.48 4.01 -2.29
N MET A 299 8.12 3.32 -1.35
CA MET A 299 7.69 3.22 0.06
C MET A 299 8.70 3.90 1.00
N PHE A 300 10.01 3.64 0.84
CA PHE A 300 11.06 4.10 1.76
C PHE A 300 11.93 5.26 1.22
N GLY A 301 11.65 5.75 0.01
CA GLY A 301 12.48 6.76 -0.67
C GLY A 301 13.93 6.31 -0.97
N LYS A 302 14.27 5.04 -0.70
CA LYS A 302 15.59 4.43 -0.91
C LYS A 302 15.45 3.14 -1.72
N LYS A 303 16.37 2.89 -2.65
CA LYS A 303 16.42 1.67 -3.46
C LYS A 303 17.03 0.51 -2.67
N VAL A 304 16.27 -0.04 -1.72
CA VAL A 304 16.60 -1.27 -1.00
C VAL A 304 15.72 -2.44 -1.48
N PRO A 305 16.25 -3.68 -1.51
CA PRO A 305 15.44 -4.85 -1.83
C PRO A 305 14.50 -5.12 -0.65
N HIS A 306 13.22 -5.34 -0.92
CA HIS A 306 12.21 -5.57 0.11
C HIS A 306 11.25 -6.69 -0.29
N TRP A 307 10.85 -7.52 0.66
CA TRP A 307 9.91 -8.61 0.45
C TRP A 307 8.53 -8.21 0.97
N VAL A 308 7.52 -8.36 0.12
CA VAL A 308 6.11 -8.21 0.50
C VAL A 308 5.35 -9.49 0.24
N LEU A 309 4.27 -9.72 0.98
CA LEU A 309 3.43 -10.90 0.82
C LEU A 309 2.20 -10.54 -0.01
N ALA A 310 2.17 -10.97 -1.28
CA ALA A 310 0.94 -10.95 -2.07
C ALA A 310 0.06 -12.14 -1.68
N HIS A 311 -1.19 -11.87 -1.29
CA HIS A 311 -2.08 -12.90 -0.73
C HIS A 311 -3.52 -12.84 -1.26
N GLY A 312 -3.84 -11.92 -2.18
CA GLY A 312 -5.16 -11.82 -2.79
C GLY A 312 -5.20 -10.83 -3.95
N GLU A 313 -6.34 -10.76 -4.63
CA GLU A 313 -6.60 -9.82 -5.71
C GLU A 313 -8.10 -9.47 -5.77
N ASP A 314 -8.43 -8.29 -6.30
CA ASP A 314 -9.81 -7.78 -6.41
C ASP A 314 -10.25 -7.50 -7.86
N GLY A 315 -9.51 -8.01 -8.85
CA GLY A 315 -9.69 -7.75 -10.28
C GLY A 315 -9.00 -6.51 -10.82
N ARG A 316 -8.53 -5.60 -9.94
CA ARG A 316 -7.80 -4.37 -10.31
C ARG A 316 -6.46 -4.23 -9.57
N HIS A 317 -6.38 -4.80 -8.38
CA HIS A 317 -5.28 -4.68 -7.44
C HIS A 317 -4.80 -6.05 -6.98
N ILE A 318 -3.50 -6.15 -6.68
CA ILE A 318 -2.97 -7.20 -5.83
C ILE A 318 -3.02 -6.68 -4.39
N LEU A 319 -3.56 -7.50 -3.50
CA LEU A 319 -3.54 -7.24 -2.06
C LEU A 319 -2.23 -7.78 -1.49
N ILE A 320 -1.46 -6.89 -0.85
CA ILE A 320 -0.21 -7.24 -0.20
C ILE A 320 -0.26 -6.95 1.30
N HIS A 321 0.43 -7.77 2.09
CA HIS A 321 0.93 -7.37 3.40
C HIS A 321 2.36 -6.87 3.23
N ASP A 322 2.59 -5.63 3.63
CA ASP A 322 3.94 -5.11 3.83
C ASP A 322 4.34 -5.35 5.29
N PRO A 323 5.35 -6.18 5.58
CA PRO A 323 5.79 -6.40 6.95
C PRO A 323 6.41 -5.16 7.60
N TRP A 324 6.72 -4.12 6.84
CA TRP A 324 7.27 -2.87 7.36
C TRP A 324 6.16 -1.86 7.64
N VAL A 325 6.13 -1.34 8.88
CA VAL A 325 5.24 -0.24 9.28
C VAL A 325 6.12 0.96 9.64
N GLU A 326 5.91 2.10 8.98
CA GLU A 326 6.61 3.34 9.33
C GLU A 326 5.89 4.09 10.47
N GLU A 327 6.01 3.59 11.72
CA GLU A 327 5.41 4.21 12.90
C GLU A 327 5.81 5.69 13.06
N GLU A 328 7.05 6.05 12.70
CA GLU A 328 7.55 7.44 12.74
C GLU A 328 6.81 8.38 11.78
N LEU A 329 6.19 7.83 10.73
CA LEU A 329 5.32 8.57 9.82
C LEU A 329 3.84 8.40 10.19
N GLY A 330 3.54 7.70 11.28
CA GLY A 330 2.20 7.45 11.80
C GLY A 330 1.47 6.30 11.11
N GLU A 331 2.19 5.40 10.40
CA GLU A 331 1.58 4.18 9.85
C GLU A 331 1.08 3.27 10.96
N THR A 332 -0.02 2.58 10.67
CA THR A 332 -0.57 1.55 11.54
C THR A 332 -0.44 0.18 10.87
N ILE A 333 -0.51 -0.89 11.67
CA ILE A 333 -0.71 -2.26 11.18
C ILE A 333 -1.85 -2.33 10.16
N ALA A 334 -2.93 -1.58 10.39
CA ALA A 334 -4.04 -1.56 9.45
C ALA A 334 -3.61 -1.04 8.08
N ASP A 335 -2.69 -0.09 7.99
CA ASP A 335 -2.21 0.51 6.74
C ASP A 335 -1.31 -0.43 5.95
N ALA A 336 -0.44 -1.17 6.63
CA ALA A 336 0.51 -2.11 6.01
C ALA A 336 -0.10 -3.50 5.72
N ALA A 337 -1.18 -3.85 6.42
CA ALA A 337 -1.96 -5.05 6.14
C ALA A 337 -2.96 -4.82 5.00
N ASN A 338 -3.04 -5.73 4.02
CA ASN A 338 -4.01 -5.71 2.92
C ASN A 338 -3.94 -4.44 2.05
N VAL A 339 -2.73 -3.95 1.75
CA VAL A 339 -2.50 -2.82 0.87
C VAL A 339 -2.93 -3.19 -0.56
N PRO A 340 -3.89 -2.48 -1.17
CA PRO A 340 -4.24 -2.69 -2.57
C PRO A 340 -3.23 -1.98 -3.47
N VAL A 341 -2.49 -2.76 -4.27
CA VAL A 341 -1.53 -2.24 -5.25
C VAL A 341 -2.08 -2.45 -6.66
N PRO A 342 -2.33 -1.38 -7.45
CA PRO A 342 -2.85 -1.54 -8.81
C PRO A 342 -1.90 -2.38 -9.66
N PHE A 343 -2.43 -3.24 -10.52
CA PHE A 343 -1.64 -4.19 -11.32
C PHE A 343 -0.45 -3.55 -12.07
N HIS A 344 -0.67 -2.40 -12.69
CA HIS A 344 0.38 -1.69 -13.43
C HIS A 344 1.46 -1.09 -12.50
N ILE A 345 1.10 -0.71 -11.28
CA ILE A 345 2.04 -0.25 -10.26
C ILE A 345 2.84 -1.44 -9.75
N PHE A 346 2.16 -2.54 -9.42
CA PHE A 346 2.78 -3.77 -8.94
C PHE A 346 3.86 -4.26 -9.91
N ASP A 347 3.55 -4.41 -11.20
CA ASP A 347 4.52 -4.85 -12.21
C ASP A 347 5.73 -3.89 -12.34
N ARG A 348 5.51 -2.60 -12.11
CA ARG A 348 6.58 -1.60 -12.12
C ARG A 348 7.50 -1.72 -10.91
N ILE A 349 6.96 -1.93 -9.71
CA ILE A 349 7.76 -1.99 -8.47
C ILE A 349 8.37 -3.37 -8.19
N ALA A 350 7.81 -4.43 -8.78
CA ALA A 350 8.23 -5.82 -8.71
C ALA A 350 9.52 -6.13 -9.50
N ARG A 351 10.55 -5.29 -9.34
CA ARG A 351 11.88 -5.44 -9.94
C ARG A 351 12.92 -4.71 -9.09
N PHE A 352 14.14 -5.24 -8.99
CA PHE A 352 15.21 -4.64 -8.20
C PHE A 352 16.55 -4.57 -8.96
N GLY A 353 17.34 -3.53 -8.69
CA GLY A 353 18.69 -3.36 -9.25
C GLY A 353 18.72 -2.92 -10.73
N SER A 354 19.93 -2.72 -11.26
CA SER A 354 20.17 -2.41 -12.69
C SER A 354 19.71 -3.52 -13.62
N ASP A 355 19.86 -4.76 -13.15
CA ASP A 355 19.62 -5.97 -13.94
C ASP A 355 18.13 -6.34 -13.96
N GLY A 356 17.29 -5.56 -13.25
CA GLY A 356 15.85 -5.74 -13.21
C GLY A 356 15.43 -7.06 -12.56
N LEU A 357 16.17 -7.53 -11.53
CA LEU A 357 15.91 -8.77 -10.81
C LEU A 357 14.43 -8.85 -10.40
N ARG A 358 13.76 -9.89 -10.88
CA ARG A 358 12.43 -10.30 -10.43
C ARG A 358 12.56 -11.62 -9.70
N ALA A 359 12.05 -11.68 -8.47
CA ALA A 359 12.02 -12.90 -7.68
C ALA A 359 10.67 -13.04 -6.96
N ALA A 360 10.10 -14.22 -7.03
CA ALA A 360 8.86 -14.59 -6.35
C ALA A 360 8.99 -16.02 -5.80
N VAL A 361 8.53 -16.21 -4.56
CA VAL A 361 8.40 -17.51 -3.91
C VAL A 361 6.92 -17.78 -3.72
N ILE A 362 6.40 -18.76 -4.46
CA ILE A 362 5.00 -19.18 -4.39
C ILE A 362 4.89 -20.27 -3.33
N LEU A 363 3.96 -20.08 -2.39
CA LEU A 363 3.75 -20.93 -1.22
C LEU A 363 2.30 -21.42 -1.17
N GLU A 364 2.14 -22.73 -1.08
CA GLU A 364 0.84 -23.42 -1.02
C GLU A 364 0.83 -24.42 0.16
N LYS A 365 -0.36 -24.81 0.62
CA LYS A 365 -0.48 -25.93 1.56
C LYS A 365 -0.03 -27.22 0.84
N ARG A 366 0.82 -28.05 1.46
CA ARG A 366 1.06 -29.42 0.94
C ARG A 366 -0.26 -30.19 0.98
N THR A 367 -0.61 -30.77 -0.15
CA THR A 367 -1.61 -31.84 -0.22
C THR A 367 -0.84 -33.13 0.00
N ASP A 368 -1.17 -33.82 1.09
CA ASP A 368 -0.59 -35.12 1.43
C ASP A 368 -0.96 -36.19 0.41
#